data_AF-R6DS98-F1
#
_entry.id   AF-R6DS98-F1
#
_cell.length_a   1.000
_cell.length_b   1.000
_cell.length_c   1.000
_cell.angle_alpha   90.00
_cell.angle_beta   90.00
_cell.angle_gamma   90.00
#
_symmetry.space_group_name_H-M   'P 1'
#
loop_
_entity.id
_entity.type
_entity.pdbx_description
1 polymer ?
#
loop_
_entity_poly.entity_id
_entity_poly.type
_entity_poly.pdbx_seq_one_letter_code
_entity_poly.pdbx_strand_id
1 'polypeptide(L)'
;MTDLKDLVEKVKNLEKLTAEEQPQQIKLLQEIGKELLTEYVIKVGDITIKPLWVEAYYSDANTGFVDTSVHGDECQKQYDVLYFHHKTDDPRSGVDICLSCGDYYLSYLLKYTLVNGVFKSQAQLSSMIPQELRNAKNVLVKESNPTDVIVCTRRIGIKSSEYKDKELAIARDINQRFVTESGEKKSLPQKIELLKSYIDALYSDDEIATEEQKKSISNKLVGEYWKSLFE
;
A
#
# COMPACT_ATOMS: atom_id res chain seq x y z
N MET A 1 -3.31 -0.30 -23.97
CA MET A 1 -3.55 1.01 -23.34
C MET A 1 -4.97 1.16 -22.76
N THR A 2 -5.89 0.20 -22.97
CA THR A 2 -7.26 0.22 -22.41
C THR A 2 -7.34 -0.17 -20.93
N ASP A 3 -6.36 -0.89 -20.39
CA ASP A 3 -6.54 -1.63 -19.14
C ASP A 3 -6.33 -0.80 -17.86
N LEU A 4 -5.63 0.34 -17.93
CA LEU A 4 -5.35 1.23 -16.79
C LEU A 4 -6.30 2.43 -16.70
N LYS A 5 -7.32 2.51 -17.56
CA LYS A 5 -8.18 3.70 -17.68
C LYS A 5 -8.86 4.08 -16.36
N ASP A 6 -9.34 3.09 -15.61
CA ASP A 6 -10.04 3.30 -14.34
C ASP A 6 -9.10 3.93 -13.30
N LEU A 7 -7.87 3.42 -13.19
CA LEU A 7 -6.85 3.94 -12.28
C LEU A 7 -6.40 5.36 -12.68
N VAL A 8 -6.18 5.61 -13.98
CA VAL A 8 -5.87 6.95 -14.50
C VAL A 8 -7.00 7.94 -14.18
N GLU A 9 -8.26 7.52 -14.31
CA GLU A 9 -9.40 8.38 -14.01
C GLU A 9 -9.47 8.74 -12.52
N LYS A 10 -9.21 7.79 -11.61
CA LYS A 10 -9.09 8.08 -10.18
C LYS A 10 -7.97 9.07 -9.88
N VAL A 11 -6.80 8.88 -10.47
CA VAL A 11 -5.68 9.83 -10.32
C VAL A 11 -6.07 11.22 -10.82
N LYS A 12 -6.69 11.33 -12.00
CA LYS A 12 -7.16 12.62 -12.54
C LYS A 12 -8.28 13.26 -11.72
N ASN A 13 -9.06 12.47 -11.00
CA ASN A 13 -10.05 13.02 -10.08
C ASN A 13 -9.40 13.58 -8.81
N LEU A 14 -8.25 13.04 -8.37
CA LEU A 14 -7.47 13.58 -7.27
C LEU A 14 -6.97 14.99 -7.59
N GLU A 15 -6.50 15.22 -8.82
CA GLU A 15 -6.01 16.52 -9.32
C GLU A 15 -7.08 17.63 -9.35
N LYS A 16 -8.37 17.25 -9.34
CA LYS A 16 -9.49 18.21 -9.39
C LYS A 16 -9.91 18.70 -8.02
N LEU A 17 -9.50 18.00 -6.96
CA LEU A 17 -9.86 18.33 -5.59
C LEU A 17 -9.01 19.48 -5.08
N THR A 18 -9.55 20.22 -4.13
CA THR A 18 -8.90 21.38 -3.51
C THR A 18 -8.51 21.11 -2.06
N ALA A 19 -7.84 22.06 -1.42
CA ALA A 19 -7.40 21.94 -0.03
C ALA A 19 -8.57 21.73 0.95
N GLU A 20 -9.73 22.32 0.64
CA GLU A 20 -10.97 22.18 1.43
C GLU A 20 -11.53 20.75 1.36
N GLU A 21 -11.15 19.99 0.33
CA GLU A 21 -11.56 18.62 0.06
C GLU A 21 -10.49 17.60 0.48
N GLN A 22 -9.60 17.96 1.41
CA GLN A 22 -8.56 17.07 1.93
C GLN A 22 -9.07 15.69 2.38
N PRO A 23 -10.22 15.56 3.08
CA PRO A 23 -10.76 14.24 3.42
C PRO A 23 -11.07 13.39 2.18
N GLN A 24 -11.57 14.00 1.10
CA GLN A 24 -11.84 13.34 -0.17
C GLN A 24 -10.54 12.97 -0.90
N GLN A 25 -9.51 13.82 -0.83
CA GLN A 25 -8.17 13.50 -1.36
C GLN A 25 -7.60 12.25 -0.68
N ILE A 26 -7.67 12.18 0.66
CA ILE A 26 -7.23 11.01 1.43
C ILE A 26 -8.03 9.77 1.03
N LYS A 27 -9.36 9.88 0.95
CA LYS A 27 -10.23 8.76 0.54
C LYS A 27 -9.86 8.24 -0.85
N LEU A 28 -9.58 9.13 -1.80
CA LEU A 28 -9.22 8.73 -3.16
C LEU A 28 -7.84 8.08 -3.22
N LEU A 29 -6.87 8.57 -2.43
CA LEU A 29 -5.57 7.92 -2.25
C LEU A 29 -5.72 6.51 -1.64
N GLN A 30 -6.66 6.33 -0.71
CA GLN A 30 -6.97 5.01 -0.17
C GLN A 30 -7.59 4.09 -1.23
N GLU A 31 -8.52 4.59 -2.03
CA GLU A 31 -9.14 3.82 -3.13
C GLU A 31 -8.12 3.38 -4.19
N ILE A 32 -7.23 4.29 -4.61
CA ILE A 32 -6.14 3.97 -5.53
C ILE A 32 -5.23 2.90 -4.92
N GLY A 33 -4.87 3.05 -3.63
CA GLY A 33 -4.08 2.05 -2.92
C GLY A 33 -4.76 0.68 -2.87
N LYS A 34 -6.07 0.63 -2.60
CA LYS A 34 -6.86 -0.61 -2.62
C LYS A 34 -6.85 -1.25 -4.01
N GLU A 35 -7.03 -0.47 -5.06
CA GLU A 35 -7.03 -0.98 -6.44
C GLU A 35 -5.64 -1.54 -6.83
N LEU A 36 -4.55 -0.87 -6.44
CA LEU A 36 -3.18 -1.40 -6.60
C LEU A 36 -2.98 -2.75 -5.90
N LEU A 37 -3.64 -2.96 -4.76
CA LEU A 37 -3.57 -4.21 -4.02
C LEU A 37 -4.44 -5.30 -4.66
N THR A 38 -5.63 -4.99 -5.20
CA THR A 38 -6.64 -5.99 -5.60
C THR A 38 -6.75 -6.24 -7.10
N GLU A 39 -6.40 -5.27 -7.95
CA GLU A 39 -6.63 -5.35 -9.40
C GLU A 39 -5.34 -5.36 -10.21
N TYR A 40 -4.18 -5.12 -9.60
CA TYR A 40 -2.92 -5.01 -10.31
C TYR A 40 -1.80 -5.85 -9.70
N VAL A 41 -0.90 -6.26 -10.57
CA VAL A 41 0.45 -6.71 -10.23
C VAL A 41 1.45 -5.89 -11.02
N ILE A 42 2.69 -5.86 -10.55
CA ILE A 42 3.79 -5.19 -11.26
C ILE A 42 4.62 -6.28 -11.94
N LYS A 43 4.79 -6.19 -13.27
CA LYS A 43 5.61 -7.12 -14.05
C LYS A 43 6.80 -6.37 -14.66
N VAL A 44 8.01 -6.86 -14.38
CA VAL A 44 9.25 -6.30 -14.88
C VAL A 44 10.24 -7.42 -15.21
N GLY A 45 10.54 -7.60 -16.51
CA GLY A 45 11.22 -8.81 -16.98
C GLY A 45 10.45 -10.07 -16.57
N ASP A 46 11.15 -11.04 -15.97
CA ASP A 46 10.57 -12.28 -15.46
C ASP A 46 10.08 -12.17 -13.99
N ILE A 47 10.05 -10.95 -13.44
CA ILE A 47 9.69 -10.70 -12.04
C ILE A 47 8.24 -10.25 -11.98
N THR A 48 7.42 -10.97 -11.21
CA THR A 48 6.07 -10.56 -10.83
C THR A 48 6.07 -10.14 -9.37
N ILE A 49 5.68 -8.90 -9.10
CA ILE A 49 5.56 -8.33 -7.76
C ILE A 49 4.07 -8.14 -7.48
N LYS A 50 3.56 -8.82 -6.45
CA LYS A 50 2.21 -8.60 -5.92
C LYS A 50 2.30 -7.71 -4.67
N PRO A 51 1.75 -6.49 -4.70
CA PRO A 51 1.72 -5.63 -3.51
C PRO A 51 0.91 -6.26 -2.37
N LEU A 52 1.41 -6.18 -1.14
CA LEU A 52 0.68 -6.57 0.09
C LEU A 52 0.42 -5.38 1.01
N TRP A 53 1.35 -4.43 1.04
CA TRP A 53 1.26 -3.20 1.80
C TRP A 53 1.86 -2.07 0.97
N VAL A 54 1.07 -1.03 0.72
CA VAL A 54 1.51 0.19 0.03
C VAL A 54 1.34 1.43 0.89
N GLU A 55 2.24 2.40 0.75
CA GLU A 55 2.17 3.71 1.44
C GLU A 55 2.10 4.83 0.40
N ALA A 56 1.06 5.64 0.43
CA ALA A 56 0.84 6.75 -0.50
C ALA A 56 1.71 7.96 -0.13
N TYR A 57 2.31 8.57 -1.16
CA TYR A 57 3.09 9.79 -1.09
C TYR A 57 2.59 10.73 -2.18
N TYR A 58 1.83 11.75 -1.78
CA TYR A 58 1.20 12.71 -2.68
C TYR A 58 1.54 14.14 -2.28
N SER A 59 2.01 14.94 -3.22
CA SER A 59 2.26 16.37 -3.02
C SER A 59 1.96 17.15 -4.30
N ASP A 60 0.94 17.99 -4.24
CA ASP A 60 0.54 18.91 -5.29
C ASP A 60 0.16 20.26 -4.66
N ALA A 61 0.93 21.30 -5.01
CA ALA A 61 0.68 22.66 -4.54
C ALA A 61 -0.62 23.24 -5.11
N ASN A 62 -1.06 22.82 -6.30
CA ASN A 62 -2.27 23.32 -6.94
C ASN A 62 -3.53 22.83 -6.22
N THR A 63 -3.50 21.62 -5.69
CA THR A 63 -4.62 21.07 -4.90
C THR A 63 -4.51 21.40 -3.41
N GLY A 64 -3.43 22.08 -3.00
CA GLY A 64 -3.12 22.41 -1.61
C GLY A 64 -2.77 21.20 -0.72
N PHE A 65 -2.60 20.01 -1.30
CA PHE A 65 -2.15 18.83 -0.57
C PHE A 65 -0.62 18.75 -0.66
N VAL A 66 0.08 19.34 0.32
CA VAL A 66 1.55 19.39 0.33
C VAL A 66 2.10 18.46 1.40
N ASP A 67 2.46 17.22 1.04
CA ASP A 67 3.12 16.28 1.95
C ASP A 67 4.65 16.45 1.85
N THR A 68 5.28 16.87 2.94
CA THR A 68 6.73 17.01 3.04
C THR A 68 7.49 15.68 3.08
N SER A 69 6.78 14.55 3.17
CA SER A 69 7.37 13.21 3.20
C SER A 69 7.65 12.63 1.81
N VAL A 70 7.23 13.29 0.72
CA VAL A 70 7.56 12.85 -0.64
C VAL A 70 9.06 12.96 -0.89
N HIS A 71 9.62 12.10 -1.74
CA HIS A 71 11.04 12.17 -2.08
C HIS A 71 11.36 13.39 -2.97
N GLY A 72 10.39 13.84 -3.78
CA GLY A 72 10.51 15.03 -4.64
C GLY A 72 11.40 14.82 -5.87
N ASP A 73 11.56 13.58 -6.33
CA ASP A 73 12.32 13.26 -7.54
C ASP A 73 11.44 13.36 -8.80
N GLU A 74 12.01 13.75 -9.94
CA GLU A 74 11.30 13.86 -11.22
C GLU A 74 10.70 12.53 -11.70
N CYS A 75 11.23 11.39 -11.25
CA CYS A 75 10.62 10.09 -11.53
C CYS A 75 9.23 9.95 -10.87
N GLN A 76 9.00 10.56 -9.70
CA GLN A 76 7.70 10.56 -9.03
C GLN A 76 6.62 11.34 -9.78
N LYS A 77 6.99 12.15 -10.79
CA LYS A 77 6.05 12.87 -11.65
C LYS A 77 5.62 12.05 -12.88
N GLN A 78 6.03 10.79 -12.97
CA GLN A 78 5.73 9.93 -14.11
C GLN A 78 4.64 8.91 -13.78
N TYR A 79 3.89 8.51 -14.80
CA TYR A 79 2.86 7.49 -14.71
C TYR A 79 3.41 6.10 -15.01
N ASP A 80 3.04 5.12 -14.20
CA ASP A 80 3.33 3.69 -14.37
C ASP A 80 4.84 3.42 -14.48
N VAL A 81 5.58 3.88 -13.46
CA VAL A 81 7.04 3.74 -13.36
C VAL A 81 7.43 3.08 -12.04
N LEU A 82 8.26 2.04 -12.11
CA LEU A 82 8.84 1.39 -10.92
C LEU A 82 10.05 2.19 -10.41
N TYR A 83 9.80 3.16 -9.56
CA TYR A 83 10.78 4.13 -9.09
C TYR A 83 11.63 3.62 -7.92
N PHE A 84 12.93 3.87 -7.97
CA PHE A 84 13.88 3.52 -6.90
C PHE A 84 14.45 4.79 -6.27
N HIS A 85 14.31 4.94 -4.95
CA HIS A 85 14.77 6.13 -4.21
C HIS A 85 16.28 6.35 -4.31
N HIS A 86 17.04 5.27 -4.46
CA HIS A 86 18.49 5.33 -4.59
C HIS A 86 18.98 4.57 -5.82
N LYS A 87 20.02 5.11 -6.46
CA LYS A 87 20.68 4.49 -7.63
C LYS A 87 21.58 3.30 -7.25
N THR A 88 21.85 3.13 -5.97
CA THR A 88 22.72 2.08 -5.41
C THR A 88 21.89 1.01 -4.70
N ASP A 89 22.50 -0.14 -4.41
CA ASP A 89 21.90 -1.23 -3.63
C ASP A 89 21.84 -0.90 -2.13
N ASP A 90 21.35 0.30 -1.80
CA ASP A 90 21.15 0.66 -0.41
C ASP A 90 19.95 -0.14 0.14
N PRO A 91 20.12 -0.95 1.19
CA PRO A 91 19.01 -1.68 1.82
C PRO A 91 17.94 -0.75 2.42
N ARG A 92 18.19 0.56 2.49
CA ARG A 92 17.20 1.59 2.83
C ARG A 92 16.43 2.13 1.62
N SER A 93 16.78 1.73 0.40
CA SER A 93 16.12 2.21 -0.81
C SER A 93 14.69 1.70 -0.86
N GLY A 94 13.73 2.63 -0.79
CA GLY A 94 12.36 2.37 -1.15
C GLY A 94 12.22 2.09 -2.65
N VAL A 95 11.20 1.30 -2.98
CA VAL A 95 10.75 1.07 -4.35
C VAL A 95 9.29 1.46 -4.42
N ASP A 96 8.97 2.40 -5.29
CA ASP A 96 7.61 2.91 -5.45
C ASP A 96 7.04 2.54 -6.81
N ILE A 97 5.72 2.52 -6.91
CA ILE A 97 5.02 2.69 -8.18
C ILE A 97 4.55 4.15 -8.31
N CYS A 98 5.06 4.85 -9.33
CA CYS A 98 4.67 6.24 -9.61
C CYS A 98 3.42 6.28 -10.48
N LEU A 99 2.51 7.19 -10.15
CA LEU A 99 1.18 7.30 -10.77
C LEU A 99 0.82 8.73 -11.18
N SER A 100 1.74 9.68 -11.12
CA SER A 100 1.44 11.06 -11.52
C SER A 100 1.07 11.16 -13.00
N CYS A 101 -0.03 11.85 -13.28
CA CYS A 101 -0.48 12.21 -14.63
C CYS A 101 -0.19 13.68 -15.00
N GLY A 102 0.55 14.41 -14.16
CA GLY A 102 0.89 15.82 -14.33
C GLY A 102 2.14 16.24 -13.55
N ASP A 103 2.36 17.55 -13.44
CA ASP A 103 3.53 18.12 -12.75
C ASP A 103 3.32 18.21 -11.22
N TYR A 104 3.18 17.03 -10.60
CA TYR A 104 3.04 16.83 -9.16
C TYR A 104 3.61 15.47 -8.77
N TYR A 105 3.81 15.23 -7.48
CA TYR A 105 4.38 13.97 -6.99
C TYR A 105 3.29 13.03 -6.51
N LEU A 106 3.18 11.84 -7.10
CA LEU A 106 2.33 10.76 -6.63
C LEU A 106 3.03 9.43 -6.83
N SER A 107 3.33 8.77 -5.72
CA SER A 107 3.84 7.40 -5.73
C SER A 107 3.29 6.58 -4.56
N TYR A 108 3.36 5.26 -4.71
CA TYR A 108 3.04 4.31 -3.66
C TYR A 108 4.26 3.45 -3.36
N LEU A 109 4.82 3.62 -2.17
CA LEU A 109 5.93 2.80 -1.70
C LEU A 109 5.47 1.35 -1.49
N LEU A 110 6.18 0.41 -2.09
CA LEU A 110 5.95 -1.02 -1.97
C LEU A 110 6.57 -1.55 -0.67
N LYS A 111 5.87 -1.33 0.45
CA LYS A 111 6.38 -1.63 1.79
C LYS A 111 6.62 -3.11 2.02
N TYR A 112 5.66 -3.94 1.60
CA TYR A 112 5.71 -5.39 1.62
C TYR A 112 5.06 -5.97 0.38
N THR A 113 5.66 -7.01 -0.18
CA THR A 113 5.25 -7.62 -1.46
C THR A 113 5.44 -9.13 -1.45
N LEU A 114 4.79 -9.81 -2.40
CA LEU A 114 5.16 -11.15 -2.85
C LEU A 114 5.91 -11.02 -4.18
N VAL A 115 7.19 -11.34 -4.20
CA VAL A 115 8.00 -11.41 -5.42
C VAL A 115 8.04 -12.85 -5.88
N ASN A 116 7.41 -13.15 -7.02
CA ASN A 116 7.23 -14.53 -7.52
C ASN A 116 6.67 -15.48 -6.44
N GLY A 117 5.75 -14.99 -5.61
CA GLY A 117 5.13 -15.75 -4.51
C GLY A 117 5.89 -15.74 -3.19
N VAL A 118 7.09 -15.15 -3.13
CA VAL A 118 7.92 -15.10 -1.91
C VAL A 118 7.77 -13.76 -1.20
N PHE A 119 7.55 -13.77 0.10
CA PHE A 119 7.40 -12.58 0.92
C PHE A 119 8.70 -11.77 1.03
N LYS A 120 8.62 -10.47 0.73
CA LYS A 120 9.74 -9.52 0.74
C LYS A 120 9.33 -8.18 1.35
N SER A 121 10.22 -7.60 2.16
CA SER A 121 10.12 -6.20 2.57
C SER A 121 10.64 -5.26 1.48
N GLN A 122 10.36 -3.96 1.58
CA GLN A 122 10.90 -2.93 0.68
C GLN A 122 12.42 -3.03 0.47
N ALA A 123 13.18 -3.28 1.55
CA ALA A 123 14.63 -3.39 1.53
C ALA A 123 15.10 -4.57 0.66
N GLN A 124 14.41 -5.70 0.80
CA GLN A 124 14.71 -6.92 0.04
C GLN A 124 14.24 -6.81 -1.41
N LEU A 125 13.11 -6.13 -1.65
CA LEU A 125 12.60 -5.90 -3.00
C LEU A 125 13.62 -5.13 -3.85
N SER A 126 14.19 -4.05 -3.31
CA SER A 126 15.17 -3.21 -4.03
C SER A 126 16.35 -4.02 -4.57
N SER A 127 16.90 -4.94 -3.77
CA SER A 127 18.05 -5.77 -4.17
C SER A 127 17.71 -6.86 -5.17
N MET A 128 16.43 -7.19 -5.36
CA MET A 128 15.99 -8.27 -6.27
C MET A 128 15.76 -7.80 -7.70
N ILE A 129 15.63 -6.49 -7.93
CA ILE A 129 15.37 -5.95 -9.26
C ILE A 129 16.70 -5.54 -9.91
N PRO A 130 17.06 -6.17 -11.05
CA PRO A 130 18.26 -5.81 -11.82
C PRO A 130 18.32 -4.31 -12.14
N GLN A 131 19.53 -3.76 -12.17
CA GLN A 131 19.74 -2.32 -12.31
C GLN A 131 19.15 -1.76 -13.63
N GLU A 132 19.24 -2.53 -14.71
CA GLU A 132 18.69 -2.24 -16.03
C GLU A 132 17.16 -2.20 -16.07
N LEU A 133 16.50 -2.81 -15.08
CA LEU A 133 15.05 -2.84 -14.93
C LEU A 133 14.53 -1.78 -13.96
N ARG A 134 15.41 -1.00 -13.32
CA ARG A 134 15.01 0.10 -12.43
C ARG A 134 14.42 1.25 -13.24
N ASN A 135 13.38 1.87 -12.70
CA ASN A 135 12.61 2.92 -13.38
C ASN A 135 11.99 2.45 -14.72
N ALA A 136 11.77 1.14 -14.86
CA ALA A 136 11.00 0.60 -15.97
C ALA A 136 9.60 1.21 -15.98
N LYS A 137 9.07 1.43 -17.20
CA LYS A 137 7.76 2.02 -17.44
C LYS A 137 6.78 0.97 -17.94
N ASN A 138 5.48 1.25 -17.83
CA ASN A 138 4.41 0.36 -18.26
C ASN A 138 4.45 -0.99 -17.54
N VAL A 139 4.66 -0.96 -16.23
CA VAL A 139 4.91 -2.15 -15.40
C VAL A 139 3.64 -2.68 -14.75
N LEU A 140 2.59 -1.88 -14.63
CA LEU A 140 1.31 -2.30 -14.09
C LEU A 140 0.55 -3.18 -15.08
N VAL A 141 0.17 -4.35 -14.60
CA VAL A 141 -0.62 -5.32 -15.35
C VAL A 141 -1.87 -5.65 -14.54
N LYS A 142 -3.04 -5.52 -15.18
CA LYS A 142 -4.33 -5.85 -14.55
C LYS A 142 -4.39 -7.36 -14.33
N GLU A 143 -4.53 -7.76 -13.07
CA GLU A 143 -4.63 -9.15 -12.63
C GLU A 143 -5.49 -9.16 -11.37
N SER A 144 -6.75 -9.60 -11.52
CA SER A 144 -7.70 -9.61 -10.41
C SER A 144 -7.22 -10.56 -9.30
N ASN A 145 -7.16 -10.01 -8.09
CA ASN A 145 -6.69 -10.67 -6.88
C ASN A 145 -7.56 -10.18 -5.70
N PRO A 146 -8.86 -10.49 -5.68
CA PRO A 146 -9.77 -9.95 -4.66
C PRO A 146 -9.40 -10.44 -3.26
N THR A 147 -9.74 -9.62 -2.26
CA THR A 147 -9.71 -9.99 -0.84
C THR A 147 -10.70 -9.15 -0.08
N ASP A 148 -11.34 -9.76 0.92
CA ASP A 148 -12.23 -9.06 1.84
C ASP A 148 -11.45 -8.42 2.99
N VAL A 149 -10.19 -8.82 3.20
CA VAL A 149 -9.38 -8.40 4.34
C VAL A 149 -8.40 -7.31 3.91
N ILE A 150 -8.86 -6.06 3.94
CA ILE A 150 -8.08 -4.87 3.61
C ILE A 150 -8.29 -3.76 4.64
N VAL A 151 -7.24 -3.06 5.02
CA VAL A 151 -7.29 -2.00 6.04
C VAL A 151 -6.49 -0.78 5.60
N CYS A 152 -7.03 0.41 5.88
CA CYS A 152 -6.32 1.68 5.76
C CYS A 152 -5.70 2.02 7.12
N THR A 153 -4.44 2.41 7.14
CA THR A 153 -3.68 2.67 8.38
C THR A 153 -2.63 3.74 8.14
N ARG A 154 -1.92 4.13 9.20
CA ARG A 154 -0.83 5.12 9.13
C ARG A 154 0.41 4.53 8.48
N ARG A 155 1.19 5.39 7.82
CA ARG A 155 2.48 5.02 7.23
C ARG A 155 3.49 4.65 8.32
N ILE A 156 4.28 3.59 8.10
CA ILE A 156 5.28 3.13 9.06
C ILE A 156 6.54 3.99 8.96
N GLY A 157 6.95 4.56 10.09
CA GLY A 157 8.24 5.22 10.24
C GLY A 157 8.23 6.74 10.00
N ILE A 158 7.07 7.33 9.71
CA ILE A 158 6.92 8.78 9.56
C ILE A 158 6.81 9.43 10.94
N LYS A 159 7.86 10.16 11.35
CA LYS A 159 7.93 10.82 12.66
C LYS A 159 7.37 12.25 12.64
N SER A 160 7.47 12.93 11.50
CA SER A 160 7.10 14.33 11.33
C SER A 160 6.69 14.59 9.89
N SER A 161 5.40 14.84 9.67
CA SER A 161 4.85 15.48 8.48
C SER A 161 3.42 15.92 8.76
N GLU A 162 2.87 16.75 7.87
CA GLU A 162 1.48 17.24 7.87
C GLU A 162 0.47 16.08 7.88
N TYR A 163 0.86 14.95 7.28
CA TYR A 163 0.01 13.78 7.07
C TYR A 163 0.50 12.54 7.82
N LYS A 164 1.31 12.69 8.87
CA LYS A 164 1.88 11.55 9.62
C LYS A 164 0.81 10.66 10.28
N ASP A 165 -0.27 11.29 10.75
CA ASP A 165 -1.34 10.61 11.51
C ASP A 165 -2.51 10.17 10.61
N LYS A 166 -2.44 10.48 9.31
CA LYS A 166 -3.47 10.11 8.34
C LYS A 166 -3.29 8.69 7.83
N GLU A 167 -4.40 8.06 7.46
CA GLU A 167 -4.44 6.70 6.94
C GLU A 167 -4.04 6.63 5.47
N LEU A 168 -2.77 6.88 5.19
CA LEU A 168 -2.18 6.86 3.85
C LEU A 168 -1.43 5.57 3.53
N ALA A 169 -1.60 4.53 4.35
CA ALA A 169 -1.10 3.19 4.06
C ALA A 169 -2.28 2.22 3.90
N ILE A 170 -2.13 1.25 3.00
CA ILE A 170 -3.15 0.25 2.72
C ILE A 170 -2.47 -1.11 2.79
N ALA A 171 -3.04 -2.03 3.58
CA ALA A 171 -2.53 -3.38 3.74
C ALA A 171 -3.65 -4.40 3.50
N ARG A 172 -3.31 -5.49 2.80
CA ARG A 172 -4.22 -6.61 2.53
C ARG A 172 -3.79 -7.88 3.24
N ASP A 173 -4.73 -8.82 3.37
CA ASP A 173 -4.49 -10.17 3.86
C ASP A 173 -3.76 -10.18 5.22
N ILE A 174 -4.08 -9.19 6.07
CA ILE A 174 -3.43 -8.97 7.37
C ILE A 174 -3.64 -10.14 8.34
N ASN A 175 -4.62 -11.00 8.05
CA ASN A 175 -4.90 -12.20 8.80
C ASN A 175 -4.03 -13.41 8.37
N GLN A 176 -3.38 -13.34 7.20
CA GLN A 176 -2.59 -14.42 6.62
C GLN A 176 -1.14 -14.50 7.16
N ARG A 177 -0.45 -15.57 6.78
CA ARG A 177 1.00 -15.74 6.91
C ARG A 177 1.58 -16.07 5.53
N PHE A 178 2.68 -15.42 5.19
CA PHE A 178 3.33 -15.51 3.89
C PHE A 178 4.65 -16.26 4.00
N VAL A 179 5.01 -17.00 2.95
CA VAL A 179 6.21 -17.83 2.91
C VAL A 179 7.42 -16.97 2.54
N THR A 180 8.47 -17.03 3.35
CA THR A 180 9.77 -16.40 3.06
C THR A 180 10.63 -17.31 2.20
N GLU A 181 11.77 -16.81 1.75
CA GLU A 181 12.76 -17.58 0.99
C GLU A 181 13.32 -18.79 1.75
N SER A 182 13.39 -18.72 3.09
CA SER A 182 13.78 -19.84 3.95
C SER A 182 12.65 -20.87 4.19
N GLY A 183 11.47 -20.66 3.60
CA GLY A 183 10.28 -21.48 3.85
C GLY A 183 9.53 -21.14 5.14
N GLU A 184 9.98 -20.16 5.92
CA GLU A 184 9.32 -19.71 7.14
C GLU A 184 8.00 -18.99 6.80
N LYS A 185 6.98 -19.17 7.64
CA LYS A 185 5.71 -18.43 7.50
C LYS A 185 5.68 -17.20 8.40
N LYS A 186 5.66 -15.99 7.83
CA LYS A 186 5.62 -14.72 8.56
C LYS A 186 4.32 -13.95 8.32
N SER A 187 3.82 -13.31 9.36
CA SER A 187 2.74 -12.31 9.25
C SER A 187 3.31 -10.97 8.75
N LEU A 188 2.43 -10.08 8.28
CA LEU A 188 2.77 -8.66 8.17
C LEU A 188 3.17 -8.10 9.55
N PRO A 189 4.06 -7.08 9.60
CA PRO A 189 4.37 -6.42 10.86
C PRO A 189 3.13 -5.72 11.42
N GLN A 190 3.11 -5.43 12.72
CA GLN A 190 1.98 -4.77 13.38
C GLN A 190 0.63 -5.48 13.16
N LYS A 191 0.66 -6.82 13.01
CA LYS A 191 -0.52 -7.63 12.69
C LYS A 191 -1.66 -7.39 13.67
N ILE A 192 -1.37 -7.27 14.96
CA ILE A 192 -2.39 -7.08 16.00
C ILE A 192 -3.07 -5.73 15.82
N GLU A 193 -2.30 -4.66 15.63
CA GLU A 193 -2.80 -3.31 15.41
C GLU A 193 -3.63 -3.22 14.13
N LEU A 194 -3.16 -3.84 13.04
CA LEU A 194 -3.91 -3.92 11.79
C LEU A 194 -5.23 -4.66 11.95
N LEU A 195 -5.25 -5.78 12.69
CA LEU A 195 -6.47 -6.55 12.93
C LEU A 195 -7.45 -5.79 13.80
N LYS A 196 -6.98 -5.04 14.80
CA LYS A 196 -7.81 -4.13 15.60
C LYS A 196 -8.47 -3.08 14.72
N SER A 197 -7.69 -2.36 13.91
CA SER A 197 -8.23 -1.36 12.97
C SER A 197 -9.21 -1.95 11.96
N TYR A 198 -8.97 -3.18 11.48
CA TYR A 198 -9.89 -3.87 10.60
C TYR A 198 -11.21 -4.23 11.30
N ILE A 199 -11.15 -4.69 12.55
CA ILE A 199 -12.32 -5.02 13.35
C ILE A 199 -13.14 -3.75 13.62
N ASP A 200 -12.50 -2.68 14.11
CA ASP A 200 -13.15 -1.40 14.42
C ASP A 200 -13.84 -0.77 13.19
N ALA A 201 -13.28 -1.00 12.00
CA ALA A 201 -13.85 -0.47 10.75
C ALA A 201 -15.06 -1.27 10.23
N LEU A 202 -15.22 -2.53 10.61
CA LEU A 202 -16.21 -3.44 10.03
C LEU A 202 -17.30 -3.91 10.98
N TYR A 203 -17.01 -3.95 12.28
CA TYR A 203 -17.95 -4.43 13.27
C TYR A 203 -18.38 -3.27 14.17
N SER A 204 -19.68 -3.19 14.43
CA SER A 204 -20.23 -2.26 15.41
C SER A 204 -19.98 -2.73 16.84
N ASP A 205 -20.10 -1.81 17.81
CA ASP A 205 -19.96 -2.12 19.24
C ASP A 205 -20.90 -3.27 19.68
N ASP A 206 -22.12 -3.31 19.14
CA ASP A 206 -23.11 -4.36 19.42
C ASP A 206 -22.69 -5.74 18.87
N GLU A 207 -21.91 -5.77 17.80
CA GLU A 207 -21.37 -6.99 17.19
C GLU A 207 -20.11 -7.50 17.91
N ILE A 208 -19.53 -6.72 18.82
CA ILE A 208 -18.36 -7.09 19.65
C ILE A 208 -18.66 -7.03 21.15
N ALA A 209 -19.94 -7.00 21.54
CA ALA A 209 -20.37 -6.81 22.92
C ALA A 209 -20.08 -8.01 23.84
N THR A 210 -20.14 -9.25 23.31
CA THR A 210 -19.94 -10.47 24.11
C THR A 210 -18.65 -11.21 23.75
N GLU A 211 -18.17 -12.01 24.70
CA GLU A 211 -16.97 -12.83 24.51
C GLU A 211 -17.16 -13.90 23.41
N GLU A 212 -18.38 -14.43 23.25
CA GLU A 212 -18.73 -15.34 22.16
C GLU A 212 -18.64 -14.67 20.79
N GLN A 213 -19.13 -13.42 20.67
CA GLN A 213 -19.05 -12.64 19.43
C GLN A 213 -17.59 -12.34 19.07
N LYS A 214 -16.82 -11.81 20.02
CA LYS A 214 -15.37 -11.56 19.86
C LYS A 214 -14.61 -12.81 19.44
N LYS A 215 -14.87 -13.94 20.10
CA LYS A 215 -14.27 -15.24 19.75
C LYS A 215 -14.66 -15.69 18.35
N SER A 216 -15.92 -15.51 17.94
CA SER A 216 -16.39 -15.83 16.59
C SER A 216 -15.66 -15.02 15.52
N ILE A 217 -15.51 -13.71 15.72
CA ILE A 217 -14.77 -12.81 14.82
C ILE A 217 -13.31 -13.24 14.73
N SER A 218 -12.64 -13.43 15.88
CA SER A 218 -11.24 -13.86 15.89
C SER A 218 -11.01 -15.21 15.21
N ASN A 219 -11.93 -16.17 15.39
CA ASN A 219 -11.85 -17.47 14.73
C ASN A 219 -11.94 -17.36 13.21
N LYS A 220 -12.79 -16.45 12.70
CA LYS A 220 -12.89 -16.18 11.25
C LYS A 220 -11.63 -15.53 10.70
N LEU A 221 -10.99 -14.67 11.48
CA LEU A 221 -9.81 -13.93 11.03
C LEU A 221 -8.54 -14.78 11.13
N VAL A 222 -8.15 -15.19 12.34
CA VAL A 222 -6.81 -15.73 12.61
C VAL A 222 -6.79 -17.08 13.32
N GLY A 223 -7.91 -17.55 13.86
CA GLY A 223 -8.01 -18.88 14.49
C GLY A 223 -7.16 -19.09 15.77
N GLU A 224 -6.46 -18.06 16.27
CA GLU A 224 -5.58 -18.09 17.45
C GLU A 224 -6.14 -17.21 18.60
N TYR A 225 -5.46 -17.20 19.77
CA TYR A 225 -5.94 -16.61 21.05
C TYR A 225 -6.38 -15.13 20.94
N TRP A 226 -7.70 -14.97 20.84
CA TRP A 226 -8.49 -13.77 20.58
C TRP A 226 -8.34 -12.61 21.57
N LYS A 227 -7.91 -12.87 22.81
CA LYS A 227 -7.89 -11.86 23.88
C LYS A 227 -7.09 -10.60 23.51
N SER A 228 -5.93 -10.79 22.91
CA SER A 228 -5.06 -9.67 22.47
C SER A 228 -5.66 -8.76 21.40
N LEU A 229 -6.72 -9.19 20.70
CA LEU A 229 -7.41 -8.40 19.67
C LEU A 229 -8.47 -7.46 20.25
N PHE A 230 -9.01 -7.75 21.43
CA PHE A 230 -10.14 -7.00 22.01
C PHE A 230 -9.83 -6.41 23.40
N GLU A 231 -8.66 -6.71 23.97
CA GLU A 231 -8.05 -6.04 25.13
C GLU A 231 -7.11 -4.91 24.67
#